data_AF-A0A3P7IYH0-F1
#
_entry.id   AF-A0A3P7IYH0-F1
#
_cell.length_a   1.000
_cell.length_b   1.000
_cell.length_c   1.000
_cell.angle_alpha   90.00
_cell.angle_beta   90.00
_cell.angle_gamma   90.00
#
_symmetry.space_group_name_H-M   'P 1'
#
loop_
_entity.id
_entity.type
_entity.pdbx_description
1 polymer ?
#
loop_
_entity_poly.entity_id
_entity_poly.type
_entity_poly.pdbx_seq_one_letter_code
_entity_poly.pdbx_strand_id
1 'polypeptide(L)'
;MEVYTENAGKREAKRRNMRTIIFGAIATVVILALVGVVIWLSVRPGKEDQDARCSKLCHNPKFLQPHPPLIVISLDGYAHKYLSKKIQPTLEKIAECGVSAKVYSSFPSQTFPNHIVMATGLYPGHHGIVGNTIYDRNLSSKPEYLGTNSVDGHYVKEPVSAIL
;
A
#
# COMPACT_ATOMS: atom_id res chain seq x y z
N MET A 1 -85.18 -7.23 19.06
CA MET A 1 -84.33 -7.13 17.85
C MET A 1 -83.30 -5.99 17.93
N GLU A 2 -83.42 -5.01 18.83
CA GLU A 2 -82.50 -3.85 18.90
C GLU A 2 -81.09 -4.16 19.43
N VAL A 3 -80.91 -5.17 20.29
CA VAL A 3 -79.59 -5.51 20.86
C VAL A 3 -78.60 -6.06 19.81
N TYR A 4 -79.12 -6.61 18.70
CA TYR A 4 -78.28 -7.16 17.63
C TYR A 4 -77.72 -6.07 16.70
N THR A 5 -78.45 -4.98 16.47
CA THR A 5 -78.02 -3.89 15.57
C THR A 5 -76.98 -2.99 16.23
N GLU A 6 -77.07 -2.76 17.55
CA GLU A 6 -76.07 -1.98 18.31
C GLU A 6 -74.68 -2.65 18.30
N ASN A 7 -74.65 -3.98 18.45
CA ASN A 7 -73.42 -4.77 18.44
C ASN A 7 -72.78 -4.85 17.03
N ALA A 8 -73.57 -4.79 15.97
CA ALA A 8 -73.09 -4.75 14.59
C ALA A 8 -72.40 -3.40 14.27
N GLY A 9 -73.00 -2.27 14.67
CA GLY A 9 -72.43 -0.94 14.48
C GLY A 9 -71.10 -0.73 15.23
N LYS A 10 -71.01 -1.22 16.47
CA LYS A 10 -69.75 -1.21 17.26
C LYS A 10 -68.65 -2.07 16.61
N ARG A 11 -69.00 -3.21 16.01
CA ARG A 11 -68.05 -4.07 15.27
C ARG A 11 -67.54 -3.40 14.00
N GLU A 12 -68.40 -2.73 13.24
CA GLU A 12 -67.98 -2.00 12.04
C GLU A 12 -67.11 -0.77 12.36
N ALA A 13 -67.46 -0.01 13.41
CA ALA A 13 -66.65 1.11 13.90
C ALA A 13 -65.25 0.66 14.35
N LYS A 14 -65.16 -0.47 15.08
CA LYS A 14 -63.89 -1.09 15.48
C LYS A 14 -63.05 -1.55 14.27
N ARG A 15 -63.71 -2.10 13.24
CA ARG A 15 -63.05 -2.53 11.98
C ARG A 15 -62.56 -1.33 11.16
N ARG A 16 -63.30 -0.22 11.18
CA ARG A 16 -62.93 1.05 10.54
C ARG A 16 -61.73 1.68 11.24
N ASN A 17 -61.73 1.77 12.58
CA ASN A 17 -60.57 2.23 13.37
C ASN A 17 -59.33 1.35 13.17
N MET A 18 -59.50 0.02 13.12
CA MET A 18 -58.39 -0.91 12.87
C MET A 18 -57.75 -0.66 11.50
N ARG A 19 -58.55 -0.39 10.46
CA ARG A 19 -58.03 -0.05 9.12
C ARG A 19 -57.25 1.25 9.13
N THR A 20 -57.75 2.30 9.79
CA THR A 20 -57.06 3.60 9.88
C THR A 20 -55.70 3.48 10.58
N ILE A 21 -55.61 2.68 11.64
CA ILE A 21 -54.35 2.41 12.35
C ILE A 21 -53.35 1.67 11.45
N ILE A 22 -53.81 0.67 10.70
CA ILE A 22 -52.96 -0.10 9.77
C ILE A 22 -52.41 0.80 8.64
N PHE A 23 -53.26 1.62 8.02
CA PHE A 23 -52.81 2.55 6.98
C PHE A 23 -51.83 3.59 7.54
N GLY A 24 -52.05 4.08 8.76
CA GLY A 24 -51.11 4.97 9.45
C GLY A 24 -49.76 4.31 9.71
N ALA A 25 -49.74 3.05 10.16
CA ALA A 25 -48.51 2.30 10.40
C ALA A 25 -47.74 1.98 9.11
N ILE A 26 -48.45 1.68 8.01
CA ILE A 26 -47.81 1.46 6.71
C ILE A 26 -47.21 2.78 6.20
N ALA A 27 -47.93 3.89 6.31
CA ALA A 27 -47.44 5.20 5.90
C ALA A 27 -46.18 5.62 6.68
N THR A 28 -46.13 5.38 8.00
CA THR A 28 -44.94 5.70 8.80
C THR A 28 -43.74 4.81 8.44
N VAL A 29 -43.94 3.51 8.18
CA VAL A 29 -42.87 2.62 7.71
C VAL A 29 -42.33 3.07 6.34
N VAL A 30 -43.21 3.47 5.41
CA VAL A 30 -42.82 3.98 4.09
C VAL A 30 -42.02 5.28 4.22
N ILE A 31 -42.45 6.21 5.08
CA ILE A 31 -41.72 7.46 5.33
C ILE A 31 -40.34 7.18 5.92
N LEU A 32 -40.23 6.28 6.90
CA LEU A 32 -38.94 5.90 7.49
C LEU A 32 -38.00 5.25 6.47
N ALA A 33 -38.54 4.41 5.58
CA ALA A 33 -37.76 3.82 4.50
C ALA A 33 -37.25 4.88 3.51
N LEU A 34 -38.10 5.84 3.12
CA LEU A 34 -37.70 6.94 2.24
C LEU A 34 -36.64 7.84 2.89
N VAL A 35 -36.78 8.16 4.18
CA VAL A 35 -35.77 8.91 4.94
C VAL A 35 -34.45 8.14 5.00
N GLY A 36 -34.50 6.83 5.24
CA GLY A 36 -33.31 5.97 5.22
C GLY A 36 -32.60 5.97 3.86
N VAL A 37 -33.37 5.93 2.75
CA VAL A 37 -32.83 6.03 1.39
C VAL A 37 -32.22 7.40 1.13
N VAL A 38 -32.87 8.49 1.56
CA VAL A 38 -32.33 9.86 1.40
C VAL A 38 -31.05 10.04 2.20
N ILE A 39 -30.98 9.52 3.43
CA ILE A 39 -29.76 9.52 4.24
C ILE A 39 -28.67 8.70 3.56
N TRP A 40 -28.98 7.50 3.07
CA TRP A 40 -28.02 6.67 2.33
C TRP A 40 -27.50 7.31 1.04
N LEU A 41 -28.37 8.03 0.32
CA LEU A 41 -27.98 8.80 -0.87
C LEU A 41 -27.13 10.04 -0.51
N SER A 42 -27.43 10.70 0.60
CA SER A 42 -26.70 11.89 1.08
C SER A 42 -25.36 11.54 1.72
N VAL A 43 -25.27 10.39 2.37
CA VAL A 43 -24.06 9.86 3.01
C VAL A 43 -23.41 8.81 2.08
N ARG A 44 -23.37 9.07 0.77
CA ARG A 44 -22.43 8.33 -0.08
C ARG A 44 -21.03 8.71 0.39
N PRO A 45 -20.24 7.79 0.96
CA PRO A 45 -18.83 8.07 1.15
C PRO A 45 -18.25 8.33 -0.24
N GLY A 46 -17.86 9.57 -0.51
CA GLY A 46 -17.09 9.87 -1.70
C GLY A 46 -15.88 8.96 -1.68
N LYS A 47 -15.67 8.16 -2.74
CA LYS A 47 -14.38 7.50 -2.93
C LYS A 47 -13.37 8.63 -3.05
N GLU A 48 -12.57 8.83 -2.01
CA GLU A 48 -11.38 9.67 -2.10
C GLU A 48 -10.54 9.07 -3.21
N ASP A 49 -10.43 9.81 -4.32
CA ASP A 49 -9.77 9.33 -5.52
C ASP A 49 -8.27 9.27 -5.24
N GLN A 50 -7.78 8.06 -4.99
CA GLN A 50 -6.37 7.79 -4.70
C GLN A 50 -5.48 8.30 -5.84
N ASP A 51 -6.00 8.32 -7.07
CA ASP A 51 -5.35 8.86 -8.25
C ASP A 51 -5.17 10.40 -8.16
N ALA A 52 -6.13 11.13 -7.60
CA ALA A 52 -6.02 12.58 -7.39
C ALA A 52 -4.94 12.94 -6.35
N ARG A 53 -4.72 12.09 -5.34
CA ARG A 53 -3.69 12.30 -4.30
C ARG A 53 -2.27 12.08 -4.81
N CYS A 54 -2.10 11.14 -5.74
CA CYS A 54 -0.79 10.77 -6.28
C CYS A 54 -0.43 11.48 -7.61
N SER A 55 -1.41 11.95 -8.38
CA SER A 55 -1.21 12.59 -9.70
C SER A 55 -0.37 13.88 -9.67
N LYS A 56 -0.36 14.63 -8.56
CA LYS A 56 0.34 15.94 -8.48
C LYS A 56 1.83 15.89 -8.14
N LEU A 57 2.40 14.76 -7.72
CA LEU A 57 3.77 14.77 -7.18
C LEU A 57 4.88 14.76 -8.24
N CYS A 58 4.62 14.30 -9.47
CA CYS A 58 5.69 13.97 -10.44
C CYS A 58 5.66 14.80 -11.74
N HIS A 59 4.76 15.77 -11.89
CA HIS A 59 4.51 16.44 -13.17
C HIS A 59 5.32 17.74 -13.37
N ASN A 60 6.62 17.72 -13.10
CA ASN A 60 7.49 18.86 -13.41
C ASN A 60 8.34 18.54 -14.65
N PRO A 61 8.05 19.18 -15.81
CA PRO A 61 8.71 18.85 -17.09
C PRO A 61 10.22 19.15 -17.09
N LYS A 62 10.71 20.01 -16.18
CA LYS A 62 12.14 20.27 -16.03
C LYS A 62 12.92 19.04 -15.57
N PHE A 63 12.29 18.13 -14.82
CA PHE A 63 12.94 16.91 -14.34
C PHE A 63 12.88 15.76 -15.35
N LEU A 64 12.20 15.94 -16.49
CA LEU A 64 12.01 14.89 -17.49
C LEU A 64 12.92 15.08 -18.72
N GLN A 65 13.63 16.20 -18.84
CA GLN A 65 14.45 16.53 -20.00
C GLN A 65 15.95 16.66 -19.65
N PRO A 66 16.87 16.18 -20.52
CA PRO A 66 16.63 15.38 -21.72
C PRO A 66 16.14 13.95 -21.39
N HIS A 67 16.44 13.47 -20.18
CA HIS A 67 15.96 12.21 -19.64
C HIS A 67 15.73 12.38 -18.12
N PRO A 68 14.79 11.65 -17.50
CA PRO A 68 14.63 11.67 -16.05
C PRO A 68 15.90 11.15 -15.34
N PRO A 69 16.39 11.83 -14.29
CA PRO A 69 17.54 11.34 -13.53
C PRO A 69 17.18 10.07 -12.75
N LEU A 70 18.10 9.12 -12.70
CA LEU A 70 17.98 7.91 -11.88
C LEU A 70 18.64 8.14 -10.51
N ILE A 71 17.88 7.95 -9.44
CA ILE A 71 18.40 7.96 -8.07
C ILE A 71 18.15 6.58 -7.46
N VAL A 72 19.21 5.91 -7.03
CA VAL A 72 19.13 4.64 -6.30
C VAL A 72 19.41 4.91 -4.83
N ILE A 73 18.43 4.63 -3.98
CA ILE A 73 18.53 4.80 -2.52
C ILE A 73 18.50 3.42 -1.88
N SER A 74 19.58 3.03 -1.21
CA SER A 74 19.64 1.81 -0.40
C SER A 74 19.51 2.16 1.07
N LEU A 75 18.64 1.46 1.79
CA LEU A 75 18.49 1.55 3.24
C LEU A 75 18.98 0.23 3.85
N ASP A 76 20.22 0.20 4.33
CA ASP A 76 20.82 -1.04 4.84
C ASP A 76 20.06 -1.58 6.07
N GLY A 77 19.82 -2.89 6.09
CA GLY A 77 19.02 -3.55 7.13
C GLY A 77 17.53 -3.21 7.14
N TYR A 78 16.99 -2.50 6.13
CA TYR A 78 15.58 -2.15 6.07
C TYR A 78 14.71 -3.32 5.61
N ALA A 79 14.12 -4.03 6.57
CA ALA A 79 13.23 -5.15 6.31
C ALA A 79 11.83 -4.70 5.86
N HIS A 80 11.19 -5.45 4.96
CA HIS A 80 9.83 -5.19 4.45
C HIS A 80 8.79 -4.95 5.58
N LYS A 81 8.93 -5.62 6.72
CA LYS A 81 8.03 -5.47 7.89
C LYS A 81 8.01 -4.05 8.47
N TYR A 82 9.02 -3.23 8.22
CA TYR A 82 9.09 -1.87 8.75
C TYR A 82 8.12 -0.93 8.04
N LEU A 83 7.95 -1.09 6.73
CA LEU A 83 6.98 -0.29 5.95
C LEU A 83 5.54 -0.56 6.41
N SER A 84 5.24 -1.79 6.84
CA SER A 84 3.93 -2.18 7.36
C SER A 84 3.56 -1.49 8.69
N LYS A 85 4.52 -0.92 9.42
CA LYS A 85 4.27 -0.24 10.70
C LYS A 85 3.61 1.13 10.56
N LYS A 86 3.63 1.72 9.36
CA LYS A 86 3.06 3.03 9.05
C LYS A 86 3.55 4.18 9.96
N ILE A 87 4.87 4.23 10.19
CA ILE A 87 5.54 5.27 11.00
C ILE A 87 6.46 6.18 10.17
N GLN A 88 6.53 5.97 8.86
CA GLN A 88 7.47 6.60 7.93
C GLN A 88 6.69 7.26 6.78
N PRO A 89 6.09 8.45 7.02
CA PRO A 89 5.12 9.04 6.11
C PRO A 89 5.68 9.27 4.69
N THR A 90 6.97 9.58 4.57
CA THR A 90 7.62 9.75 3.26
C THR A 90 7.73 8.44 2.49
N LEU A 91 8.20 7.36 3.12
CA LEU A 91 8.34 6.06 2.47
C LEU A 91 6.98 5.43 2.15
N GLU A 92 6.00 5.65 3.02
CA GLU A 92 4.61 5.24 2.78
C GLU A 92 4.02 5.93 1.57
N LYS A 93 4.23 7.25 1.44
CA LYS A 93 3.74 8.00 0.29
C LYS A 93 4.44 7.58 -1.01
N ILE A 94 5.73 7.26 -0.97
CA ILE A 94 6.45 6.69 -2.12
C ILE A 94 5.88 5.31 -2.48
N ALA A 95 5.61 4.46 -1.49
CA ALA A 95 5.07 3.12 -1.72
C ALA A 95 3.64 3.14 -2.27
N GLU A 96 2.83 4.10 -1.83
CA GLU A 96 1.43 4.27 -2.25
C GLU A 96 1.30 4.94 -3.63
N CYS A 97 2.07 6.00 -3.88
CA CYS A 97 2.00 6.74 -5.15
C CYS A 97 2.96 6.22 -6.23
N GLY A 98 3.85 5.30 -5.87
CA GLY A 98 4.81 4.66 -6.76
C GLY A 98 4.54 3.17 -6.94
N VAL A 99 5.60 2.42 -7.22
CA VAL A 99 5.54 0.96 -7.38
C VAL A 99 6.26 0.30 -6.22
N SER A 100 5.62 -0.70 -5.60
CA SER A 100 6.17 -1.48 -4.50
C SER A 100 6.22 -2.97 -4.85
N ALA A 101 7.32 -3.64 -4.49
CA ALA A 101 7.49 -5.07 -4.69
C ALA A 101 8.18 -5.73 -3.49
N LYS A 102 7.97 -7.04 -3.34
CA LYS A 102 8.75 -7.85 -2.40
C LYS A 102 10.06 -8.25 -3.07
N VAL A 103 11.17 -7.97 -2.40
CA VAL A 103 12.52 -8.32 -2.86
C VAL A 103 13.14 -9.30 -1.87
N TYR A 104 13.85 -10.29 -2.40
CA TYR A 104 14.58 -11.28 -1.61
C TYR A 104 16.07 -11.03 -1.71
N SER A 105 16.75 -11.07 -0.58
CA SER A 105 18.20 -10.97 -0.51
C SER A 105 18.85 -12.23 -1.11
N SER A 106 19.97 -12.04 -1.80
CA SER A 106 20.86 -13.15 -2.17
C SER A 106 21.54 -13.71 -0.92
N PHE A 107 21.91 -15.00 -0.97
CA PHE A 107 22.72 -15.59 0.09
C PHE A 107 24.23 -15.27 -0.13
N PRO A 108 24.98 -14.86 0.91
CA PRO A 108 24.50 -14.58 2.28
C PRO A 108 23.81 -13.21 2.37
N SER A 109 22.88 -13.08 3.33
CA SER A 109 22.14 -11.82 3.59
C SER A 109 23.00 -10.79 4.34
N GLN A 110 24.09 -10.37 3.69
CA GLN A 110 25.06 -9.39 4.19
C GLN A 110 25.11 -8.16 3.29
N THR A 111 25.56 -7.05 3.85
CA THR A 111 25.63 -5.72 3.20
C THR A 111 26.38 -5.76 1.86
N PHE A 112 27.68 -6.06 1.84
CA PHE A 112 28.49 -5.98 0.63
C PHE A 112 28.01 -6.93 -0.47
N PRO A 113 27.78 -8.23 -0.21
CA PRO A 113 27.26 -9.13 -1.24
C PRO A 113 25.98 -8.61 -1.90
N ASN A 114 25.00 -8.15 -1.11
CA ASN A 114 23.71 -7.72 -1.67
C ASN A 114 23.76 -6.35 -2.36
N HIS A 115 24.58 -5.41 -1.87
CA HIS A 115 24.75 -4.11 -2.55
C HIS A 115 25.39 -4.28 -3.93
N ILE A 116 26.34 -5.20 -4.07
CA ILE A 116 26.97 -5.49 -5.36
C ILE A 116 26.03 -6.26 -6.29
N VAL A 117 25.17 -7.15 -5.78
CA VAL A 117 24.07 -7.74 -6.58
C VAL A 117 23.19 -6.64 -7.18
N MET A 118 22.79 -5.64 -6.39
CA MET A 118 21.99 -4.52 -6.89
C MET A 118 22.72 -3.67 -7.92
N ALA A 119 24.03 -3.48 -7.76
CA ALA A 119 24.83 -2.68 -8.67
C ALA A 119 25.16 -3.40 -9.99
N THR A 120 25.33 -4.72 -9.97
CA THR A 120 25.85 -5.50 -11.11
C THR A 120 24.82 -6.44 -11.76
N GLY A 121 23.73 -6.76 -11.06
CA GLY A 121 22.76 -7.78 -11.49
C GLY A 121 23.26 -9.22 -11.36
N LEU A 122 24.44 -9.45 -10.78
CA LEU A 122 25.05 -10.78 -10.64
C LEU A 122 24.85 -11.33 -9.23
N TYR A 123 24.84 -12.66 -9.07
CA TYR A 123 24.87 -13.30 -7.75
C TYR A 123 26.25 -13.24 -7.10
N PRO A 124 26.37 -13.38 -5.76
CA PRO A 124 27.65 -13.36 -5.04
C PRO A 124 28.74 -14.26 -5.60
N GLY A 125 28.38 -15.48 -6.03
CA GLY A 125 29.33 -16.41 -6.66
C GLY A 125 29.87 -15.95 -8.02
N HIS A 126 29.20 -15.01 -8.71
CA HIS A 126 29.59 -14.52 -10.03
C HIS A 126 30.33 -13.19 -9.97
N HIS A 127 29.95 -12.28 -9.06
CA HIS A 127 30.68 -11.02 -8.87
C HIS A 127 31.84 -11.12 -7.88
N GLY A 128 31.99 -12.25 -7.17
CA GLY A 128 33.15 -12.55 -6.32
C GLY A 128 33.10 -11.99 -4.90
N ILE A 129 32.12 -11.12 -4.59
CA ILE A 129 31.93 -10.55 -3.25
C ILE A 129 30.98 -11.44 -2.46
N VAL A 130 31.53 -12.48 -1.82
CA VAL A 130 30.77 -13.53 -1.12
C VAL A 130 30.54 -13.26 0.37
N GLY A 131 31.12 -12.20 0.91
CA GLY A 131 30.92 -11.78 2.30
C GLY A 131 31.39 -10.35 2.54
N ASN A 132 31.06 -9.79 3.70
CA ASN A 132 31.59 -8.49 4.15
C ASN A 132 33.10 -8.55 4.48
N THR A 133 33.57 -9.73 4.88
CA THR A 133 34.99 -10.03 5.08
C THR A 133 35.38 -11.14 4.11
N ILE A 134 36.41 -10.91 3.30
CA ILE A 134 36.87 -11.85 2.28
C ILE A 134 38.33 -12.19 2.54
N TYR A 135 38.69 -13.46 2.33
CA TYR A 135 40.07 -13.88 2.33
C TYR A 135 40.42 -14.44 0.95
N ASP A 136 41.26 -13.70 0.22
CA ASP A 136 41.84 -14.13 -1.05
C ASP A 136 43.36 -14.12 -0.93
N ARG A 137 43.97 -15.31 -1.00
CA ARG A 137 45.42 -15.49 -0.85
C ARG A 137 46.25 -14.81 -1.93
N ASN A 138 45.66 -14.52 -3.08
CA ASN A 138 46.33 -13.82 -4.17
C ASN A 138 46.34 -12.30 -3.97
N LEU A 139 45.42 -11.77 -3.15
CA LEU A 139 45.24 -10.33 -2.94
C LEU A 139 45.71 -9.87 -1.55
N SER A 140 45.50 -10.67 -0.51
CA SER A 140 45.94 -10.36 0.86
C SER A 140 46.40 -11.60 1.63
N SER A 141 47.36 -11.38 2.53
CA SER A 141 47.85 -12.41 3.44
C SER A 141 46.87 -12.70 4.59
N LYS A 142 45.85 -11.85 4.79
CA LYS A 142 44.85 -11.95 5.87
C LYS A 142 43.43 -11.70 5.35
N PRO A 143 42.38 -12.10 6.09
CA PRO A 143 41.02 -11.71 5.77
C PRO A 143 40.85 -10.19 5.85
N GLU A 144 40.20 -9.60 4.85
CA GLU A 144 39.97 -8.16 4.73
C GLU A 144 38.49 -7.83 4.86
N TYR A 145 38.17 -6.85 5.70
CA TYR A 145 36.83 -6.29 5.80
C TYR A 145 36.66 -5.16 4.78
N LEU A 146 35.70 -5.31 3.87
CA LEU A 146 35.53 -4.42 2.72
C LEU A 146 35.10 -3.00 3.10
N GLY A 147 34.57 -2.80 4.31
CA GLY A 147 34.14 -1.47 4.78
C GLY A 147 35.27 -0.55 5.26
N THR A 148 36.45 -1.09 5.54
CA THR A 148 37.60 -0.29 5.98
C THR A 148 38.80 -0.44 5.07
N ASN A 149 38.89 -1.55 4.33
CA ASN A 149 40.05 -1.90 3.54
C ASN A 149 39.62 -1.97 2.06
N SER A 150 40.13 -1.03 1.25
CA SER A 150 39.97 -1.07 -0.19
C SER A 150 41.23 -1.70 -0.79
N VAL A 151 41.21 -3.02 -0.94
CA VAL A 151 42.25 -3.72 -1.71
C VAL A 151 41.76 -3.81 -3.15
N ASP A 152 42.49 -3.16 -4.07
CA ASP A 152 42.21 -3.25 -5.50
C ASP A 152 42.28 -4.71 -5.95
N GLY A 153 41.29 -5.14 -6.74
CA GLY A 153 41.21 -6.50 -7.28
C GLY A 153 40.03 -7.35 -6.78
N HIS A 154 39.35 -6.97 -5.69
CA HIS A 154 38.13 -7.68 -5.26
C HIS A 154 36.91 -7.39 -6.16
N TYR A 155 36.83 -6.21 -6.75
CA TYR A 155 35.72 -5.77 -7.60
C TYR A 155 36.10 -5.94 -9.07
N VAL A 156 35.70 -7.06 -9.67
CA VAL A 156 36.12 -7.45 -11.03
C VAL A 156 35.00 -7.33 -12.08
N LYS A 157 33.82 -6.87 -11.68
CA LYS A 157 32.63 -6.76 -12.55
C LYS A 157 32.17 -5.33 -12.66
N GLU A 158 31.47 -5.02 -13.75
CA GLU A 158 31.00 -3.68 -14.07
C GLU A 158 29.71 -3.34 -13.32
N PRO A 159 29.71 -2.29 -12.48
CA PRO A 159 28.48 -1.79 -11.88
C PRO A 159 27.70 -0.93 -12.88
N VAL A 160 26.41 -0.72 -12.61
CA VAL A 160 25.52 0.14 -13.39
C VAL A 160 26.07 1.56 -13.59
N SER A 161 26.84 2.08 -12.62
CA SER A 161 27.47 3.40 -12.69
C SER A 161 28.62 3.50 -13.70
N ALA A 162 29.14 2.38 -14.19
CA ALA A 162 30.19 2.36 -15.21
C ALA A 162 29.63 2.33 -16.64
N ILE A 163 28.33 2.05 -16.80
CA ILE A 163 27.67 1.89 -18.11
C ILE A 163 26.62 2.97 -18.43
N LEU A 164 26.29 3.83 -17.45
CA LEU A 164 25.42 5.00 -17.59
C LEU A 164 26.25 6.26 -17.81
#